data_AF-A0A2X0M749-F1
#
_entry.id   AF-A0A2X0M749-F1
#
_cell.length_a   1.000
_cell.length_b   1.000
_cell.length_c   1.000
_cell.angle_alpha   90.00
_cell.angle_beta   90.00
_cell.angle_gamma   90.00
#
_symmetry.space_group_name_H-M   'P 1'
#
loop_
_entity.id
_entity.type
_entity.pdbx_description
1 polymer ?
#
loop_
_entity_poly.entity_id
_entity_poly.type
_entity_poly.pdbx_seq_one_letter_code
_entity_poly.pdbx_strand_id
1 'polypeptide(L)'
;MLLSFSQILALGASFGSIQAVVAAPTPGSVDVSATAKSCKSAQYFNKRTKSCLPCTSKFTNALTCTESEATSCSRGKLDDGKCQLRTSCSGPRYVSPQDGFTCIACPDSKASRCDSTGRSVACNIGTPVNGKCAAVTCTGATYPATNGKTCTRCPDKNAFSCNSTQSTECEYGVLTKGKCVSFKCPPNTANTADGTACCSDIYTASCAPSLAPLKCKPDAVLNTIGNHCVLPVAVSQYGNNTSKTSGVTPTGGYPVTYMQWGSNPVTSYDSCASFAAKQSPSNDRGQTLFFWNGSSCWVQSRSSYVSSKFAKGSYSLNIFGHCRNTAKSAPATDAYQHGIDCGDVTAKI
;
A
#
# COMPACT_ATOMS: atom_id res chain seq x y z
N MET A 1 -17.98 -16.39 -29.73
CA MET A 1 -17.02 -16.12 -30.81
C MET A 1 -16.28 -17.43 -31.06
N LEU A 2 -16.77 -18.19 -32.05
CA LEU A 2 -16.29 -19.51 -32.48
C LEU A 2 -15.12 -19.34 -33.43
N LEU A 3 -13.99 -20.03 -33.20
CA LEU A 3 -12.94 -20.41 -34.17
C LEU A 3 -12.02 -21.41 -33.42
N SER A 4 -12.27 -22.73 -33.40
CA SER A 4 -12.01 -23.75 -34.44
C SER A 4 -10.81 -23.46 -35.32
N PHE A 5 -9.68 -24.15 -35.08
CA PHE A 5 -8.75 -24.61 -36.12
C PHE A 5 -7.99 -25.85 -35.62
N SER A 6 -8.39 -26.99 -36.15
CA SER A 6 -7.64 -28.25 -36.11
C SER A 6 -6.65 -28.26 -37.27
N GLN A 7 -5.36 -28.50 -36.99
CA GLN A 7 -4.41 -28.95 -38.02
C GLN A 7 -3.69 -30.20 -37.49
N ILE A 8 -4.14 -31.34 -38.00
CA ILE A 8 -3.48 -32.63 -37.88
C ILE A 8 -2.52 -32.70 -39.06
N LEU A 9 -1.21 -32.54 -38.79
CA LEU A 9 -0.17 -32.87 -39.77
C LEU A 9 0.15 -34.36 -39.64
N ALA A 10 -0.38 -35.16 -40.54
CA ALA A 10 0.05 -36.53 -40.78
C ALA A 10 1.24 -36.51 -41.76
N LEU A 11 2.45 -36.71 -41.24
CA LEU A 11 3.63 -36.99 -42.06
C LEU A 11 3.76 -38.51 -42.21
N GLY A 12 3.51 -38.97 -43.43
CA GLY A 12 3.66 -40.35 -43.85
C GLY A 12 5.09 -40.72 -44.24
N ALA A 13 5.37 -42.01 -44.02
CA ALA A 13 6.25 -42.91 -44.76
C ALA A 13 7.75 -42.61 -44.84
N SER A 14 8.55 -43.52 -44.24
CA SER A 14 9.41 -44.41 -45.04
C SER A 14 9.85 -45.62 -44.20
N PHE A 15 9.22 -46.77 -44.42
CA PHE A 15 9.73 -48.05 -43.92
C PHE A 15 10.84 -48.51 -44.86
N GLY A 16 12.09 -48.26 -44.49
CA GLY A 16 13.25 -48.87 -45.14
C GLY A 16 13.35 -50.32 -44.67
N SER A 17 12.95 -51.25 -45.53
CA SER A 17 13.14 -52.69 -45.34
C SER A 17 14.63 -53.02 -45.40
N ILE A 18 15.28 -53.14 -44.24
CA ILE A 18 16.64 -53.68 -44.15
C ILE A 18 16.54 -55.20 -44.35
N GLN A 19 16.90 -55.67 -45.54
CA GLN A 19 17.10 -57.09 -45.79
C GLN A 19 18.34 -57.55 -45.01
N ALA A 20 18.12 -58.34 -43.96
CA ALA A 20 19.19 -59.06 -43.27
C ALA A 20 19.64 -60.21 -44.17
N VAL A 21 20.88 -60.12 -44.67
CA VAL A 21 21.57 -61.23 -45.34
C VAL A 21 21.88 -62.28 -44.27
N VAL A 22 21.06 -63.34 -44.23
CA VAL A 22 21.33 -64.52 -43.42
C VAL A 22 22.40 -65.33 -44.16
N ALA A 23 23.65 -65.22 -43.70
CA ALA A 23 24.70 -66.15 -44.09
C ALA A 23 24.34 -67.53 -43.54
N ALA A 24 24.15 -68.50 -44.43
CA ALA A 24 23.92 -69.89 -44.09
C ALA A 24 25.15 -70.46 -43.34
N PRO A 25 24.97 -71.13 -42.19
CA PRO A 25 26.06 -71.81 -41.52
C PRO A 25 26.48 -73.04 -42.31
N THR A 26 27.77 -73.12 -42.60
CA THR A 26 28.47 -74.32 -43.08
C THR A 26 28.26 -75.49 -42.11
N PRO A 27 27.92 -76.70 -42.59
CA PRO A 27 27.83 -77.89 -41.76
C PRO A 27 29.25 -78.42 -41.49
N GLY A 28 29.81 -78.07 -40.33
CA GLY A 28 31.11 -78.52 -39.89
C GLY A 28 31.05 -79.04 -38.46
N SER A 29 31.32 -80.34 -38.31
CA SER A 29 31.72 -81.04 -37.08
C SER A 29 30.75 -80.98 -35.88
N VAL A 30 29.93 -82.03 -35.78
CA VAL A 30 29.24 -82.44 -34.56
C VAL A 30 30.29 -83.00 -33.59
N ASP A 31 30.91 -82.13 -32.82
CA ASP A 31 31.52 -82.55 -31.56
C ASP A 31 30.38 -82.72 -30.54
N VAL A 32 30.29 -83.93 -29.99
CA VAL A 32 29.38 -84.31 -28.91
C VAL A 32 29.79 -83.54 -27.66
N SER A 33 29.39 -82.26 -27.60
CA SER A 33 29.66 -81.39 -26.46
C SER A 33 28.73 -81.81 -25.33
N ALA A 34 29.35 -82.25 -24.24
CA ALA A 34 28.74 -82.42 -22.92
C ALA A 34 27.65 -81.38 -22.69
N THR A 35 26.47 -81.85 -22.29
CA THR A 35 25.28 -81.06 -21.92
C THR A 35 25.69 -79.79 -21.18
N ALA A 36 25.84 -78.69 -21.93
CA ALA A 36 26.21 -77.41 -21.35
C ALA A 36 25.07 -77.04 -20.43
N LYS A 37 25.31 -77.10 -19.12
CA LYS A 37 24.35 -76.67 -18.09
C LYS A 37 23.97 -75.23 -18.42
N SER A 38 22.83 -75.05 -19.07
CA SER A 38 22.30 -73.72 -19.38
C SER A 38 21.73 -73.14 -18.11
N CYS A 39 22.23 -71.98 -17.72
CA CYS A 39 21.63 -71.21 -16.63
C CYS A 39 20.37 -70.50 -17.13
N LYS A 40 19.50 -70.08 -16.20
CA LYS A 40 18.33 -69.26 -16.54
C LYS A 40 18.78 -67.90 -17.09
N SER A 41 17.90 -67.20 -17.83
CA SER A 41 18.20 -65.96 -18.55
C SER A 41 18.80 -64.82 -17.70
N ALA A 42 18.59 -64.80 -16.39
CA ALA A 42 19.17 -63.81 -15.45
C ALA A 42 20.35 -64.34 -14.62
N GLN A 43 20.98 -65.42 -15.06
CA GLN A 43 22.08 -66.09 -14.37
C GLN A 43 23.25 -66.37 -15.33
N TYR A 44 24.45 -66.43 -14.77
CA TYR A 44 25.64 -66.91 -15.48
C TYR A 44 26.19 -68.17 -14.82
N PHE A 45 26.82 -69.03 -15.61
CA PHE A 45 27.51 -70.20 -15.09
C PHE A 45 28.88 -69.80 -14.57
N ASN A 46 29.09 -69.92 -13.26
CA ASN A 46 30.39 -69.66 -12.64
C ASN A 46 31.27 -70.91 -12.78
N LYS A 47 32.36 -70.83 -13.55
CA LYS A 47 33.22 -71.99 -13.83
C LYS A 47 33.99 -72.49 -12.61
N ARG A 48 34.20 -71.61 -11.62
CA ARG A 48 34.91 -71.92 -10.37
C ARG A 48 34.04 -72.69 -9.39
N THR A 49 32.80 -72.27 -9.20
CA THR A 49 31.86 -72.91 -8.26
C THR A 49 30.98 -73.98 -8.91
N LYS A 50 31.04 -74.11 -10.24
CA LYS A 50 30.21 -75.03 -11.05
C LYS A 50 28.70 -74.84 -10.81
N SER A 51 28.29 -73.60 -10.52
CA SER A 51 26.91 -73.23 -10.19
C SER A 51 26.44 -72.01 -10.97
N CYS A 52 25.12 -71.89 -11.16
CA CYS A 52 24.51 -70.71 -11.76
C CYS A 52 24.31 -69.63 -10.69
N LEU A 53 24.86 -68.43 -10.93
CA LEU A 53 24.75 -67.29 -10.02
C LEU A 53 23.94 -66.16 -10.68
N PRO A 54 23.16 -65.38 -9.92
CA PRO A 54 22.39 -64.26 -10.47
C PRO A 54 23.31 -63.17 -10.99
N CYS A 55 22.98 -62.60 -12.15
CA CYS A 55 23.80 -61.55 -12.79
C CYS A 55 23.99 -60.32 -11.90
N THR A 56 22.95 -59.94 -11.15
CA THR A 56 22.97 -58.81 -10.23
C THR A 56 23.97 -58.95 -9.08
N SER A 57 24.41 -60.18 -8.75
CA SER A 57 25.43 -60.39 -7.71
C SER A 57 26.83 -59.91 -8.11
N LYS A 58 27.10 -59.85 -9.42
CA LYS A 58 28.40 -59.45 -9.97
C LYS A 58 28.34 -58.12 -10.70
N PHE A 59 27.27 -57.87 -11.44
CA PHE A 59 27.03 -56.66 -12.21
C PHE A 59 25.74 -56.00 -11.73
N THR A 60 25.85 -54.94 -10.94
CA THR A 60 24.70 -54.19 -10.45
C THR A 60 23.84 -53.71 -11.62
N ASN A 61 22.51 -53.87 -11.52
CA ASN A 61 21.53 -53.55 -12.56
C ASN A 61 21.62 -54.38 -13.87
N ALA A 62 22.38 -55.48 -13.91
CA ALA A 62 22.36 -56.39 -15.07
C ALA A 62 21.10 -57.26 -15.09
N LEU A 63 20.47 -57.35 -16.27
CA LEU A 63 19.36 -58.27 -16.54
C LEU A 63 19.89 -59.61 -17.07
N THR A 64 20.87 -59.56 -17.98
CA THR A 64 21.58 -60.74 -18.49
C THR A 64 23.09 -60.48 -18.47
N CYS A 65 23.90 -61.53 -18.33
CA CYS A 65 25.35 -61.42 -18.23
C CYS A 65 26.06 -62.72 -18.63
N THR A 66 27.34 -62.59 -19.00
CA THR A 66 28.30 -63.69 -19.07
C THR A 66 29.08 -63.76 -17.76
N GLU A 67 30.06 -64.68 -17.70
CA GLU A 67 30.98 -64.74 -16.57
C GLU A 67 31.87 -63.48 -16.46
N SER A 68 32.15 -62.77 -17.56
CA SER A 68 33.07 -61.63 -17.59
C SER A 68 32.38 -60.26 -17.67
N GLU A 69 31.16 -60.18 -18.19
CA GLU A 69 30.50 -58.90 -18.45
C GLU A 69 28.96 -58.99 -18.44
N ALA A 70 28.29 -57.86 -18.21
CA ALA A 70 26.86 -57.71 -18.47
C ALA A 70 26.58 -57.69 -19.98
N THR A 71 25.44 -58.25 -20.40
CA THR A 71 25.00 -58.25 -21.81
C THR A 71 23.69 -57.50 -22.02
N SER A 72 22.92 -57.27 -20.95
CA SER A 72 21.79 -56.33 -20.95
C SER A 72 21.54 -55.81 -19.54
N CYS A 73 20.84 -54.68 -19.43
CA CYS A 73 20.63 -53.97 -18.18
C CYS A 73 19.14 -53.88 -17.85
N SER A 74 18.80 -54.12 -16.58
CA SER A 74 17.46 -53.84 -16.06
C SER A 74 17.27 -52.35 -15.78
N ARG A 75 18.35 -51.64 -15.44
CA ARG A 75 18.46 -50.17 -15.42
C ARG A 75 19.87 -49.75 -15.85
N GLY A 76 19.98 -48.58 -16.45
CA GLY A 76 21.21 -48.01 -16.97
C GLY A 76 21.41 -48.31 -18.46
N LYS A 77 22.56 -47.88 -18.98
CA LYS A 77 23.04 -48.23 -20.32
C LYS A 77 24.18 -49.24 -20.18
N LEU A 78 24.21 -50.21 -21.09
CA LEU A 78 25.35 -51.11 -21.22
C LEU A 78 26.54 -50.34 -21.82
N ASP A 79 27.63 -50.25 -21.07
CA ASP A 79 28.87 -49.59 -21.47
C ASP A 79 30.07 -50.34 -20.85
N ASP A 80 31.01 -50.76 -21.70
CA ASP A 80 32.19 -51.55 -21.33
C ASP A 80 31.86 -52.77 -20.42
N GLY A 81 30.87 -53.56 -20.86
CA GLY A 81 30.45 -54.76 -20.13
C GLY A 81 29.79 -54.49 -18.76
N LYS A 82 29.40 -53.25 -18.46
CA LYS A 82 28.77 -52.84 -17.19
C LYS A 82 27.48 -52.06 -17.44
N CYS A 83 26.54 -52.21 -16.51
CA CYS A 83 25.32 -51.41 -16.51
C CYS A 83 25.53 -50.10 -15.75
N GLN A 84 25.78 -49.03 -16.50
CA GLN A 84 26.06 -47.72 -15.94
C GLN A 84 24.79 -46.89 -15.80
N LEU A 85 24.55 -46.37 -14.60
CA LEU A 85 23.52 -45.38 -14.34
C LEU A 85 24.05 -43.99 -14.66
N ARG A 86 23.20 -43.14 -15.21
CA ARG A 86 23.51 -41.72 -15.30
C ARG A 86 23.25 -41.09 -13.93
N THR A 87 24.23 -40.36 -13.41
CA THR A 87 24.10 -39.69 -12.10
C THR A 87 23.56 -38.27 -12.21
N SER A 88 23.71 -37.63 -13.37
CA SER A 88 23.23 -36.26 -13.61
C SER A 88 22.94 -36.00 -15.08
N CYS A 89 22.09 -35.01 -15.34
CA CYS A 89 21.77 -34.51 -16.67
C CYS A 89 22.16 -33.03 -16.77
N SER A 90 22.68 -32.61 -17.93
CA SER A 90 22.96 -31.20 -18.19
C SER A 90 21.66 -30.43 -18.46
N GLY A 91 21.57 -29.20 -17.94
CA GLY A 91 20.43 -28.31 -18.14
C GLY A 91 19.21 -28.68 -17.29
N PRO A 92 18.00 -28.21 -17.67
CA PRO A 92 16.76 -28.43 -16.93
C PRO A 92 16.20 -29.83 -17.21
N ARG A 93 16.96 -30.85 -16.82
CA ARG A 93 16.64 -32.26 -17.04
C ARG A 93 16.95 -33.08 -15.79
N TYR A 94 16.23 -34.18 -15.62
CA TYR A 94 16.48 -35.17 -14.57
C TYR A 94 16.61 -36.57 -15.16
N VAL A 95 17.26 -37.47 -14.42
CA VAL A 95 17.44 -38.86 -14.84
C VAL A 95 16.10 -39.60 -14.68
N SER A 96 15.67 -40.26 -15.75
CA SER A 96 14.44 -41.05 -15.78
C SER A 96 14.45 -42.09 -14.66
N PRO A 97 13.44 -42.12 -13.79
CA PRO A 97 13.36 -43.15 -12.76
C PRO A 97 13.15 -44.54 -13.36
N GLN A 98 12.55 -44.64 -14.55
CA GLN A 98 12.22 -45.90 -15.22
C GLN A 98 13.48 -46.65 -15.67
N ASP A 99 14.35 -45.99 -16.43
CA ASP A 99 15.54 -46.63 -17.00
C ASP A 99 16.84 -46.25 -16.27
N GLY A 100 16.87 -45.20 -15.45
CA GLY A 100 18.08 -44.75 -14.75
C GLY A 100 19.19 -44.19 -15.66
N PHE A 101 18.88 -43.85 -16.91
CA PHE A 101 19.86 -43.37 -17.88
C PHE A 101 19.37 -42.19 -18.75
N THR A 102 18.12 -42.23 -19.21
CA THR A 102 17.56 -41.19 -20.10
C THR A 102 17.34 -39.89 -19.34
N CYS A 103 17.64 -38.76 -19.98
CA CYS A 103 17.38 -37.45 -19.41
C CYS A 103 16.03 -36.90 -19.86
N ILE A 104 15.11 -36.73 -18.92
CA ILE A 104 13.77 -36.17 -19.14
C ILE A 104 13.80 -34.68 -18.83
N ALA A 105 13.17 -33.85 -19.66
CA ALA A 105 13.01 -32.43 -19.39
C ALA A 105 12.20 -32.19 -18.10
N CYS A 106 12.57 -31.18 -17.32
CA CYS A 106 11.74 -30.77 -16.20
C CYS A 106 10.33 -30.40 -16.72
N PRO A 107 9.25 -30.91 -16.11
CA PRO A 107 7.87 -30.55 -16.50
C PRO A 107 7.60 -29.05 -16.41
N ASP A 108 8.27 -28.36 -15.50
CA ASP A 108 8.21 -26.92 -15.33
C ASP A 108 9.24 -26.21 -16.23
N SER A 109 8.74 -25.53 -17.26
CA SER A 109 9.55 -24.75 -18.20
C SER A 109 10.38 -23.62 -17.55
N LYS A 110 10.01 -23.17 -16.34
CA LYS A 110 10.74 -22.13 -15.61
C LYS A 110 11.84 -22.72 -14.71
N ALA A 111 11.90 -24.04 -14.56
CA ALA A 111 12.94 -24.71 -13.78
C ALA A 111 14.30 -24.63 -14.47
N SER A 112 15.35 -24.43 -13.68
CA SER A 112 16.73 -24.65 -14.11
C SER A 112 17.22 -26.04 -13.73
N ARG A 113 16.60 -26.65 -12.70
CA ARG A 113 16.87 -28.02 -12.23
C ARG A 113 15.63 -28.58 -11.54
N CYS A 114 15.39 -29.87 -11.73
CA CYS A 114 14.37 -30.63 -11.03
C CYS A 114 14.97 -31.87 -10.35
N ASP A 115 14.26 -32.43 -9.39
CA ASP A 115 14.61 -33.70 -8.75
C ASP A 115 14.22 -34.91 -9.62
N SER A 116 14.47 -36.12 -9.11
CA SER A 116 14.16 -37.38 -9.80
C SER A 116 12.66 -37.64 -10.02
N THR A 117 11.79 -36.85 -9.39
CA THR A 117 10.33 -36.90 -9.58
C THR A 117 9.83 -35.81 -10.53
N GLY A 118 10.72 -34.98 -11.06
CA GLY A 118 10.38 -33.86 -11.93
C GLY A 118 9.94 -32.60 -11.16
N ARG A 119 10.08 -32.54 -9.84
CA ARG A 119 9.76 -31.32 -9.07
C ARG A 119 10.89 -30.30 -9.16
N SER A 120 10.55 -29.04 -9.38
CA SER A 120 11.52 -27.94 -9.48
C SER A 120 12.25 -27.75 -8.15
N VAL A 121 13.58 -27.83 -8.18
CA VAL A 121 14.47 -27.56 -7.03
C VAL A 121 15.32 -26.32 -7.24
N ALA A 122 15.39 -25.81 -8.48
CA ALA A 122 15.98 -24.52 -8.82
C ALA A 122 15.27 -23.93 -10.04
N CYS A 123 15.20 -22.61 -10.11
CA CYS A 123 14.42 -21.89 -11.11
C CYS A 123 15.28 -20.89 -11.90
N ASN A 124 15.03 -20.80 -13.21
CA ASN A 124 15.50 -19.70 -14.04
C ASN A 124 14.69 -18.43 -13.75
N ILE A 125 13.37 -18.58 -13.63
CA ILE A 125 12.43 -17.51 -13.28
C ILE A 125 11.66 -17.91 -12.02
N GLY A 126 11.66 -17.05 -11.01
CA GLY A 126 10.97 -17.33 -9.74
C GLY A 126 11.80 -18.12 -8.73
N THR A 127 11.13 -18.60 -7.69
CA THR A 127 11.68 -19.45 -6.64
C THR A 127 10.91 -20.79 -6.56
N PRO A 128 11.57 -21.88 -6.12
CA PRO A 128 10.89 -23.16 -5.93
C PRO A 128 9.88 -23.10 -4.78
N VAL A 129 8.60 -23.32 -5.08
CA VAL A 129 7.49 -23.40 -4.14
C VAL A 129 6.68 -24.65 -4.45
N ASN A 130 6.59 -25.59 -3.51
CA ASN A 130 5.84 -26.85 -3.66
C ASN A 130 6.22 -27.66 -4.93
N GLY A 131 7.50 -27.63 -5.31
CA GLY A 131 8.00 -28.36 -6.48
C GLY A 131 7.70 -27.70 -7.83
N LYS A 132 7.31 -26.42 -7.84
CA LYS A 132 7.14 -25.59 -9.05
C LYS A 132 7.84 -24.25 -8.87
N CYS A 133 8.21 -23.61 -9.96
CA CYS A 133 8.78 -22.28 -9.98
C CYS A 133 7.66 -21.24 -10.01
N ALA A 134 7.52 -20.50 -8.90
CA ALA A 134 6.58 -19.40 -8.77
C ALA A 134 7.36 -18.08 -8.70
N ALA A 135 6.81 -17.01 -9.28
CA ALA A 135 7.36 -15.68 -9.02
C ALA A 135 7.23 -15.37 -7.53
N VAL A 136 8.20 -14.65 -6.96
CA VAL A 136 8.12 -14.19 -5.59
C VAL A 136 6.90 -13.27 -5.42
N THR A 137 6.12 -13.48 -4.37
CA THR A 137 5.03 -12.57 -4.01
C THR A 137 5.62 -11.37 -3.30
N CYS A 138 5.49 -10.20 -3.91
CA CYS A 138 5.94 -8.95 -3.34
C CYS A 138 4.81 -8.28 -2.56
N THR A 139 5.13 -7.67 -1.43
CA THR A 139 4.20 -6.93 -0.57
C THR A 139 4.65 -5.48 -0.44
N GLY A 140 3.69 -4.58 -0.18
CA GLY A 140 3.91 -3.14 -0.11
C GLY A 140 4.34 -2.53 -1.44
N ALA A 141 5.09 -1.43 -1.39
CA ALA A 141 5.55 -0.63 -2.52
C ALA A 141 6.65 -1.31 -3.36
N THR A 142 6.45 -2.57 -3.72
CA THR A 142 7.37 -3.38 -4.50
C THR A 142 6.64 -4.29 -5.48
N TYR A 143 7.31 -4.68 -6.56
CA TYR A 143 6.80 -5.59 -7.59
C TYR A 143 7.85 -6.63 -7.97
N PRO A 144 7.46 -7.80 -8.50
CA PRO A 144 8.42 -8.82 -8.90
C PRO A 144 9.35 -8.32 -10.01
N ALA A 145 10.67 -8.49 -9.82
CA ALA A 145 11.65 -8.23 -10.87
C ALA A 145 11.40 -9.14 -12.09
N THR A 146 11.99 -8.81 -13.24
CA THR A 146 11.82 -9.59 -14.49
C THR A 146 12.22 -11.07 -14.34
N ASN A 147 13.21 -11.36 -13.49
CA ASN A 147 13.61 -12.74 -13.19
C ASN A 147 12.68 -13.44 -12.18
N GLY A 148 11.68 -12.75 -11.63
CA GLY A 148 10.74 -13.24 -10.62
C GLY A 148 11.36 -13.66 -9.29
N LYS A 149 12.66 -13.45 -9.06
CA LYS A 149 13.40 -13.93 -7.88
C LYS A 149 13.43 -12.93 -6.74
N THR A 150 13.35 -11.65 -7.05
CA THR A 150 13.44 -10.55 -6.10
C THR A 150 12.32 -9.56 -6.32
N CYS A 151 12.06 -8.73 -5.31
CA CYS A 151 11.15 -7.61 -5.40
C CYS A 151 11.94 -6.34 -5.71
N THR A 152 11.43 -5.54 -6.63
CA THR A 152 11.96 -4.21 -6.99
C THR A 152 11.02 -3.16 -6.42
N ARG A 153 11.58 -2.07 -5.88
CA ARG A 153 10.79 -0.96 -5.36
C ARG A 153 10.03 -0.25 -6.49
N CYS A 154 8.82 0.20 -6.19
CA CYS A 154 8.08 1.07 -7.10
C CYS A 154 8.92 2.30 -7.50
N PRO A 155 8.98 2.64 -8.80
CA PRO A 155 9.67 3.87 -9.24
C PRO A 155 9.02 5.13 -8.66
N ASP A 156 7.71 5.09 -8.45
CA ASP A 156 6.93 6.13 -7.80
C ASP A 156 6.99 5.97 -6.28
N LYS A 157 7.52 6.99 -5.60
CA LYS A 157 7.69 6.99 -4.13
C LYS A 157 6.36 7.08 -3.37
N ASN A 158 5.29 7.52 -4.05
CA ASN A 158 3.97 7.67 -3.45
C ASN A 158 3.06 6.46 -3.74
N ALA A 159 3.57 5.43 -4.43
CA ALA A 159 2.81 4.25 -4.77
C ALA A 159 2.81 3.24 -3.61
N PHE A 160 1.64 2.74 -3.26
CA PHE A 160 1.49 1.60 -2.36
C PHE A 160 1.68 0.27 -3.10
N SER A 161 1.22 0.19 -4.35
CA SER A 161 1.45 -0.95 -5.24
C SER A 161 1.74 -0.48 -6.67
N CYS A 162 2.50 -1.27 -7.42
CA CYS A 162 2.88 -0.94 -8.80
C CYS A 162 3.19 -2.20 -9.62
N ASN A 163 3.31 -2.01 -10.93
CA ASN A 163 3.97 -2.94 -11.83
C ASN A 163 5.29 -2.34 -12.35
N SER A 164 5.91 -2.99 -13.34
CA SER A 164 7.19 -2.55 -13.90
C SER A 164 7.19 -1.18 -14.59
N THR A 165 6.01 -0.61 -14.86
CA THR A 165 5.87 0.63 -15.65
C THR A 165 5.05 1.71 -14.96
N GLN A 166 4.14 1.34 -14.05
CA GLN A 166 3.17 2.26 -13.49
C GLN A 166 2.72 1.85 -12.09
N SER A 167 2.31 2.85 -11.31
CA SER A 167 1.59 2.69 -10.04
C SER A 167 0.21 2.09 -10.29
N THR A 168 -0.24 1.23 -9.40
CA THR A 168 -1.59 0.63 -9.41
C THR A 168 -2.43 1.09 -8.23
N GLU A 169 -1.77 1.54 -7.16
CA GLU A 169 -2.41 2.08 -5.96
C GLU A 169 -1.47 3.09 -5.31
N CYS A 170 -2.03 4.13 -4.71
CA CYS A 170 -1.27 5.24 -4.13
C CYS A 170 -1.33 5.19 -2.60
N GLU A 171 -0.16 5.28 -1.97
CA GLU A 171 -0.02 5.59 -0.54
C GLU A 171 -0.29 7.08 -0.30
N TYR A 172 0.07 7.94 -1.26
CA TYR A 172 -0.19 9.37 -1.23
C TYR A 172 -0.64 9.90 -2.60
N GLY A 173 -1.70 10.70 -2.62
CA GLY A 173 -2.28 11.30 -3.81
C GLY A 173 -3.29 10.39 -4.52
N VAL A 174 -3.61 10.76 -5.76
CA VAL A 174 -4.58 10.06 -6.60
C VAL A 174 -3.89 9.45 -7.82
N LEU A 175 -4.34 8.28 -8.24
CA LEU A 175 -3.78 7.59 -9.40
C LEU A 175 -4.21 8.29 -10.69
N THR A 176 -3.25 8.92 -11.38
CA THR A 176 -3.48 9.61 -12.66
C THR A 176 -2.48 9.10 -13.70
N LYS A 177 -2.99 8.48 -14.77
CA LYS A 177 -2.16 7.93 -15.88
C LYS A 177 -0.98 7.07 -15.39
N GLY A 178 -1.24 6.22 -14.39
CA GLY A 178 -0.23 5.30 -13.86
C GLY A 178 0.80 5.94 -12.90
N LYS A 179 0.54 7.15 -12.39
CA LYS A 179 1.37 7.81 -11.37
C LYS A 179 0.52 8.34 -10.23
N CYS A 180 1.07 8.35 -9.04
CA CYS A 180 0.48 8.92 -7.84
C CYS A 180 0.82 10.40 -7.76
N VAL A 181 -0.18 11.23 -8.05
CA VAL A 181 -0.05 12.69 -8.05
C VAL A 181 -0.83 13.26 -6.89
N SER A 182 -0.24 14.22 -6.17
CA SER A 182 -0.95 14.95 -5.13
C SER A 182 -2.16 15.66 -5.75
N PHE A 183 -3.32 15.61 -5.10
CA PHE A 183 -4.48 16.36 -5.52
C PHE A 183 -4.17 17.86 -5.45
N LYS A 184 -4.41 18.62 -6.52
CA LYS A 184 -4.09 20.06 -6.51
C LYS A 184 -5.23 20.85 -5.86
N CYS A 185 -5.01 21.30 -4.63
CA CYS A 185 -5.97 22.15 -3.93
C CYS A 185 -5.95 23.60 -4.41
N PRO A 186 -7.07 24.33 -4.27
CA PRO A 186 -7.09 25.78 -4.46
C PRO A 186 -6.04 26.48 -3.58
N PRO A 187 -5.61 27.70 -3.95
CA PRO A 187 -4.70 28.48 -3.13
C PRO A 187 -5.22 28.59 -1.69
N ASN A 188 -4.30 28.51 -0.73
CA ASN A 188 -4.54 28.59 0.72
C ASN A 188 -5.24 27.39 1.38
N THR A 189 -5.58 26.35 0.64
CA THR A 189 -6.16 25.11 1.20
C THR A 189 -5.09 24.02 1.28
N ALA A 190 -4.97 23.36 2.43
CA ALA A 190 -4.08 22.22 2.60
C ALA A 190 -4.66 20.93 2.01
N ASN A 191 -3.79 19.98 1.69
CA ASN A 191 -4.18 18.62 1.35
C ASN A 191 -4.47 17.79 2.60
N THR A 192 -5.28 16.74 2.43
CA THR A 192 -5.36 15.63 3.39
C THR A 192 -4.01 14.93 3.56
N ALA A 193 -3.83 14.23 4.66
CA ALA A 193 -2.57 13.53 5.00
C ALA A 193 -2.18 12.45 3.97
N ASP A 194 -3.18 11.84 3.34
CA ASP A 194 -3.03 10.90 2.22
C ASP A 194 -3.00 11.61 0.85
N GLY A 195 -3.11 12.94 0.80
CA GLY A 195 -2.98 13.74 -0.42
C GLY A 195 -4.13 13.58 -1.43
N THR A 196 -5.20 12.87 -1.07
CA THR A 196 -6.31 12.52 -1.97
C THR A 196 -7.33 13.64 -2.14
N ALA A 197 -7.46 14.53 -1.17
CA ALA A 197 -8.43 15.62 -1.16
C ALA A 197 -7.87 16.89 -0.52
N CYS A 198 -8.71 17.92 -0.47
CA CYS A 198 -8.42 19.18 0.20
C CYS A 198 -9.11 19.23 1.55
N CYS A 199 -8.43 19.78 2.55
CA CYS A 199 -9.05 20.10 3.82
C CYS A 199 -10.17 21.14 3.62
N SER A 200 -11.28 20.98 4.33
CA SER A 200 -12.42 21.91 4.22
C SER A 200 -12.14 23.29 4.81
N ASP A 201 -11.21 23.36 5.78
CA ASP A 201 -10.88 24.57 6.52
C ASP A 201 -9.62 25.24 5.99
N ILE A 202 -9.75 26.52 5.63
CA ILE A 202 -8.68 27.37 5.08
C ILE A 202 -7.56 27.67 6.08
N TYR A 203 -7.77 27.49 7.39
CA TYR A 203 -6.76 27.70 8.43
C TYR A 203 -6.04 26.41 8.83
N THR A 204 -6.42 25.28 8.21
CA THR A 204 -5.77 23.99 8.43
C THR A 204 -4.47 23.89 7.62
N ALA A 205 -3.40 23.44 8.27
CA ALA A 205 -2.12 23.14 7.63
C ALA A 205 -2.03 21.67 7.16
N SER A 206 -2.70 20.75 7.86
CA SER A 206 -2.93 19.37 7.41
C SER A 206 -4.16 18.77 8.09
N CYS A 207 -4.92 17.93 7.39
CA CYS A 207 -6.07 17.21 7.93
C CYS A 207 -5.97 15.70 7.70
N ALA A 208 -6.70 14.93 8.50
CA ALA A 208 -6.87 13.50 8.31
C ALA A 208 -7.68 13.22 7.02
N PRO A 209 -7.72 11.97 6.53
CA PRO A 209 -8.59 11.60 5.41
C PRO A 209 -10.08 11.88 5.68
N SER A 210 -10.50 11.90 6.95
CA SER A 210 -11.85 12.32 7.39
C SER A 210 -12.09 13.84 7.35
N LEU A 211 -11.13 14.61 6.83
CA LEU A 211 -11.09 16.08 6.77
C LEU A 211 -10.92 16.78 8.12
N ALA A 212 -10.83 16.04 9.22
CA ALA A 212 -10.54 16.60 10.54
C ALA A 212 -9.14 17.24 10.58
N PRO A 213 -8.97 18.49 11.05
CA PRO A 213 -7.67 19.13 11.17
C PRO A 213 -6.74 18.34 12.11
N LEU A 214 -5.54 18.03 11.63
CA LEU A 214 -4.46 17.45 12.42
C LEU A 214 -3.50 18.53 12.92
N LYS A 215 -3.26 19.55 12.09
CA LYS A 215 -2.43 20.71 12.41
C LYS A 215 -3.04 21.97 11.82
N CYS A 216 -3.06 23.04 12.60
CA CYS A 216 -3.44 24.37 12.14
C CYS A 216 -2.22 25.12 11.58
N LYS A 217 -2.48 26.16 10.77
CA LYS A 217 -1.45 27.11 10.35
C LYS A 217 -0.85 27.81 11.58
N PRO A 218 0.40 28.36 11.49
CA PRO A 218 1.10 28.94 12.64
C PRO A 218 0.34 30.06 13.38
N ASP A 219 -0.57 30.73 12.69
CA ASP A 219 -1.41 31.81 13.18
C ASP A 219 -2.80 31.35 13.67
N ALA A 220 -3.10 30.05 13.61
CA ALA A 220 -4.39 29.49 14.01
C ALA A 220 -4.27 28.48 15.16
N VAL A 221 -5.35 28.31 15.92
CA VAL A 221 -5.47 27.38 17.05
C VAL A 221 -6.58 26.37 16.76
N LEU A 222 -6.36 25.11 17.16
CA LEU A 222 -7.35 24.05 17.02
C LEU A 222 -8.52 24.26 17.99
N ASN A 223 -9.73 24.47 17.46
CA ASN A 223 -10.96 24.43 18.23
C ASN A 223 -11.43 22.98 18.35
N THR A 224 -11.19 22.36 19.50
CA THR A 224 -11.50 20.95 19.76
C THR A 224 -13.01 20.66 19.79
N ILE A 225 -13.85 21.65 20.10
CA ILE A 225 -15.31 21.47 20.16
C ILE A 225 -15.90 21.43 18.75
N GLY A 226 -15.39 22.27 17.85
CA GLY A 226 -15.87 22.37 16.48
C GLY A 226 -15.05 21.61 15.44
N ASN A 227 -13.96 20.96 15.85
CA ASN A 227 -13.02 20.24 14.99
C ASN A 227 -12.57 21.05 13.76
N HIS A 228 -12.21 22.33 13.97
CA HIS A 228 -11.69 23.25 12.95
C HIS A 228 -10.62 24.17 13.56
N CYS A 229 -9.80 24.78 12.73
CA CYS A 229 -8.80 25.78 13.08
C CYS A 229 -9.41 27.18 13.05
N VAL A 230 -9.11 27.99 14.06
CA VAL A 230 -9.56 29.38 14.16
C VAL A 230 -8.37 30.30 14.40
N LEU A 231 -8.35 31.48 13.78
CA LEU A 231 -7.41 32.53 14.16
C LEU A 231 -7.72 32.99 15.59
N PRO A 232 -6.71 33.21 16.46
CA PRO A 232 -6.92 33.82 17.75
C PRO A 232 -7.41 35.24 17.52
N VAL A 233 -8.69 35.47 17.81
CA VAL A 233 -9.26 36.81 17.74
C VAL A 233 -8.68 37.60 18.90
N ALA A 234 -7.99 38.70 18.61
CA ALA A 234 -7.54 39.63 19.63
C ALA A 234 -8.77 40.25 20.30
N VAL A 235 -9.14 39.76 21.48
CA VAL A 235 -10.17 40.37 22.31
C VAL A 235 -9.57 41.65 22.88
N SER A 236 -9.85 42.80 22.26
CA SER A 236 -9.44 44.10 22.77
C SER A 236 -10.22 44.36 24.08
N GLN A 237 -9.58 44.15 25.22
CA GLN A 237 -10.08 44.64 26.51
C GLN A 237 -9.71 46.12 26.64
N TYR A 238 -10.58 47.03 26.21
CA TYR A 238 -10.45 48.45 26.59
C TYR A 238 -11.00 48.63 28.00
N GLY A 239 -10.14 48.40 29.00
CA GLY A 239 -10.27 48.95 30.35
C GLY A 239 -9.30 50.11 30.51
N ASN A 240 -9.78 51.27 30.95
CA ASN A 240 -9.01 52.50 31.07
C ASN A 240 -7.67 52.31 31.82
N ASN A 241 -6.58 52.68 31.15
CA ASN A 241 -5.25 53.00 31.69
C ASN A 241 -4.51 51.92 32.51
N THR A 242 -4.12 50.83 31.84
CA THR A 242 -2.76 50.27 31.85
C THR A 242 -2.79 49.00 31.00
N SER A 243 -2.27 49.08 29.77
CA SER A 243 -2.23 47.96 28.84
C SER A 243 -1.37 46.82 29.40
N LYS A 244 -2.00 45.81 30.01
CA LYS A 244 -1.40 44.49 30.20
C LYS A 244 -2.02 43.55 29.19
N THR A 245 -1.27 43.24 28.14
CA THR A 245 -1.49 42.06 27.30
C THR A 245 -1.21 40.82 28.15
N SER A 246 -2.21 40.33 28.87
CA SER A 246 -2.19 38.98 29.44
C SER A 246 -2.93 38.05 28.49
N GLY A 247 -2.21 37.07 27.94
CA GLY A 247 -2.81 35.96 27.20
C GLY A 247 -3.82 35.24 28.09
N VAL A 248 -5.09 35.29 27.71
CA VAL A 248 -6.15 34.58 28.43
C VAL A 248 -6.28 33.20 27.80
N THR A 249 -5.78 32.18 28.50
CA THR A 249 -6.18 30.79 28.28
C THR A 249 -7.63 30.66 28.79
N PRO A 250 -8.60 30.20 27.99
CA PRO A 250 -9.98 30.08 28.45
C PRO A 250 -10.10 28.86 29.37
N THR A 251 -9.93 29.07 30.68
CA THR A 251 -10.23 28.06 31.70
C THR A 251 -11.61 28.38 32.28
N GLY A 252 -12.62 27.61 31.87
CA GLY A 252 -13.94 27.59 32.52
C GLY A 252 -14.95 28.61 31.98
N GLY A 253 -15.56 28.30 30.83
CA GLY A 253 -16.88 28.83 30.48
C GLY A 253 -17.95 27.83 30.92
N TYR A 254 -18.96 28.27 31.69
CA TYR A 254 -20.13 27.44 31.94
C TYR A 254 -21.01 27.44 30.68
N PRO A 255 -21.44 26.28 30.15
CA PRO A 255 -22.50 26.25 29.17
C PRO A 255 -23.79 26.77 29.83
N VAL A 256 -24.38 27.82 29.29
CA VAL A 256 -25.68 28.30 29.75
C VAL A 256 -26.73 27.32 29.21
N THR A 257 -27.08 26.30 29.99
CA THR A 257 -28.07 25.27 29.65
C THR A 257 -29.51 25.66 29.98
N TYR A 258 -29.74 26.83 30.61
CA TYR A 258 -31.09 27.32 30.89
C TYR A 258 -31.22 28.79 30.44
N MET A 259 -31.79 29.00 29.26
CA MET A 259 -32.35 30.29 28.88
C MET A 259 -33.72 30.44 29.56
N GLN A 260 -33.86 31.41 30.45
CA GLN A 260 -35.18 31.85 30.90
C GLN A 260 -35.77 32.71 29.77
N TRP A 261 -36.84 32.20 29.16
CA TRP A 261 -37.45 32.75 27.96
C TRP A 261 -38.04 34.15 28.19
N GLY A 262 -37.42 35.15 27.56
CA GLY A 262 -38.00 36.46 27.24
C GLY A 262 -38.07 36.63 25.73
N SER A 263 -39.06 35.99 25.11
CA SER A 263 -39.70 36.19 23.79
C SER A 263 -38.96 36.66 22.51
N ASN A 264 -37.67 36.95 22.45
CA ASN A 264 -37.01 37.32 21.18
C ASN A 264 -35.80 36.42 20.86
N PRO A 265 -35.87 35.57 19.82
CA PRO A 265 -34.72 34.82 19.35
C PRO A 265 -33.64 35.77 18.86
N VAL A 266 -32.41 35.55 19.31
CA VAL A 266 -31.26 36.35 18.93
C VAL A 266 -30.75 35.86 17.57
N THR A 267 -31.21 36.45 16.47
CA THR A 267 -30.90 36.00 15.09
C THR A 267 -29.76 36.77 14.45
N SER A 268 -29.23 37.79 15.12
CA SER A 268 -28.15 38.63 14.61
C SER A 268 -27.18 39.03 15.72
N TYR A 269 -25.98 39.42 15.32
CA TYR A 269 -24.98 40.01 16.22
C TYR A 269 -25.56 41.18 17.02
N ASP A 270 -26.29 42.09 16.36
CA ASP A 270 -26.87 43.28 17.00
C ASP A 270 -27.90 42.94 18.07
N SER A 271 -28.69 41.89 17.83
CA SER A 271 -29.64 41.36 18.80
C SER A 271 -28.91 40.77 20.02
N CYS A 272 -27.76 40.12 19.79
CA CYS A 272 -26.94 39.51 20.84
C CYS A 272 -26.27 40.58 21.71
N ALA A 273 -25.69 41.59 21.07
CA ALA A 273 -25.11 42.75 21.75
C ALA A 273 -26.16 43.49 22.59
N SER A 274 -27.35 43.69 22.03
CA SER A 274 -28.47 44.36 22.73
C SER A 274 -28.96 43.56 23.93
N PHE A 275 -29.05 42.23 23.81
CA PHE A 275 -29.42 41.36 24.92
C PHE A 275 -28.36 41.37 26.03
N ALA A 276 -27.09 41.27 25.66
CA ALA A 276 -25.98 41.35 26.62
C ALA A 276 -25.94 42.69 27.36
N ALA A 277 -26.23 43.79 26.68
CA ALA A 277 -26.32 45.11 27.28
C ALA A 277 -27.47 45.21 28.30
N LYS A 278 -28.65 44.62 28.01
CA LYS A 278 -29.80 44.59 28.93
C LYS A 278 -29.59 43.71 30.16
N GLN A 279 -28.79 42.66 30.02
CA GLN A 279 -28.41 41.77 31.12
C GLN A 279 -27.35 42.37 32.06
N SER A 280 -26.73 43.50 31.68
CA SER A 280 -25.87 44.27 32.60
C SER A 280 -26.77 44.95 33.63
N PRO A 281 -26.74 44.55 34.93
CA PRO A 281 -27.58 45.19 35.93
C PRO A 281 -27.24 46.67 35.96
N SER A 282 -28.25 47.53 35.83
CA SER A 282 -28.12 48.98 35.65
C SER A 282 -27.33 49.72 36.76
N ASN A 283 -26.92 49.01 37.81
CA ASN A 283 -26.29 49.55 38.99
C ASN A 283 -24.87 48.99 39.23
N ASP A 284 -24.49 47.91 38.54
CA ASP A 284 -23.16 47.33 38.65
C ASP A 284 -22.38 47.58 37.37
N ARG A 285 -21.25 48.27 37.51
CA ARG A 285 -20.28 48.57 36.42
C ARG A 285 -19.55 47.31 35.92
N GLY A 286 -20.19 46.15 35.97
CA GLY A 286 -19.66 44.89 35.47
C GLY A 286 -19.60 44.92 33.95
N GLN A 287 -18.42 44.64 33.40
CA GLN A 287 -18.28 44.38 31.97
C GLN A 287 -19.00 43.06 31.65
N THR A 288 -20.07 43.13 30.87
CA THR A 288 -20.69 41.95 30.28
C THR A 288 -19.90 41.58 29.03
N LEU A 289 -19.28 40.40 29.04
CA LEU A 289 -18.67 39.84 27.83
C LEU A 289 -19.72 39.04 27.08
N PHE A 290 -19.79 39.21 25.76
CA PHE A 290 -20.63 38.37 24.91
C PHE A 290 -19.85 37.83 23.72
N PHE A 291 -20.30 36.68 23.22
CA PHE A 291 -19.75 36.00 22.05
C PHE A 291 -20.88 35.65 21.09
N TRP A 292 -20.64 35.89 19.81
CA TRP A 292 -21.56 35.55 18.72
C TRP A 292 -20.80 34.73 17.68
N ASN A 293 -21.35 33.58 17.28
CA ASN A 293 -20.73 32.70 16.29
C ASN A 293 -21.50 32.62 14.96
N GLY A 294 -22.48 33.49 14.73
CA GLY A 294 -23.35 33.47 13.55
C GLY A 294 -24.72 32.82 13.76
N SER A 295 -24.87 31.95 14.77
CA SER A 295 -26.14 31.26 15.05
C SER A 295 -26.50 31.21 16.54
N SER A 296 -25.58 31.56 17.43
CA SER A 296 -25.74 31.44 18.87
C SER A 296 -25.04 32.57 19.61
N CYS A 297 -25.70 33.05 20.67
CA CYS A 297 -25.24 34.14 21.52
C CYS A 297 -24.87 33.58 22.91
N TRP A 298 -23.65 33.87 23.37
CA TRP A 298 -23.16 33.49 24.69
C TRP A 298 -22.90 34.77 25.48
N VAL A 299 -23.43 34.88 26.69
CA VAL A 299 -23.23 36.05 27.54
C VAL A 299 -22.64 35.58 28.86
N GLN A 300 -21.49 36.14 29.23
CA GLN A 300 -20.84 35.88 30.51
C GLN A 300 -20.90 37.15 31.36
N SER A 301 -21.76 37.13 32.37
CA SER A 301 -21.79 38.17 33.40
C SER A 301 -20.61 37.95 34.35
N ARG A 302 -19.72 38.94 34.48
CA ARG A 302 -18.69 38.93 35.53
C ARG A 302 -19.30 39.44 36.83
N SER A 303 -19.61 38.54 37.76
CA SER A 303 -19.91 38.92 39.14
C SER A 303 -18.67 39.52 39.80
N SER A 304 -18.74 40.84 40.05
CA SER A 304 -18.13 41.56 41.19
C SER A 304 -16.82 41.03 41.80
N TYR A 305 -15.68 41.52 41.31
CA TYR A 305 -14.50 41.78 42.16
C TYR A 305 -13.73 42.98 41.59
N VAL A 306 -14.21 44.19 41.88
CA VAL A 306 -13.43 45.41 41.65
C VAL A 306 -13.53 46.26 42.90
N SER A 307 -12.38 46.48 43.52
CA SER A 307 -12.22 47.26 44.74
C SER A 307 -12.69 48.71 44.55
N SER A 308 -13.12 49.30 45.66
CA SER A 308 -13.88 50.54 45.80
C SER A 308 -13.12 51.84 45.48
N LYS A 309 -12.43 51.94 44.33
CA LYS A 309 -11.83 53.22 43.89
C LYS A 309 -11.94 53.45 42.39
N PHE A 310 -13.10 53.93 41.94
CA PHE A 310 -13.21 54.69 40.68
C PHE A 310 -14.12 55.90 40.87
N ALA A 311 -13.58 57.08 40.59
CA ALA A 311 -14.22 58.38 40.78
C ALA A 311 -15.53 58.55 39.97
N LYS A 312 -16.39 59.46 40.44
CA LYS A 312 -17.58 59.96 39.74
C LYS A 312 -17.15 60.63 38.42
N GLY A 313 -17.70 60.19 37.30
CA GLY A 313 -17.57 60.90 36.01
C GLY A 313 -17.26 60.08 34.75
N SER A 314 -17.29 58.74 34.78
CA SER A 314 -16.98 57.94 33.59
C SER A 314 -18.22 57.58 32.78
N TYR A 315 -18.28 58.03 31.52
CA TYR A 315 -19.24 57.57 30.52
C TYR A 315 -18.66 56.39 29.73
N SER A 316 -19.52 55.46 29.34
CA SER A 316 -19.19 54.28 28.54
C SER A 316 -20.06 54.25 27.31
N LEU A 317 -19.50 54.62 26.17
CA LEU A 317 -19.91 54.15 24.84
C LEU A 317 -18.85 54.62 23.84
N ASN A 318 -18.18 53.68 23.19
CA ASN A 318 -17.73 53.84 21.80
C ASN A 318 -17.41 52.47 21.20
N ILE A 319 -18.39 51.99 20.45
CA ILE A 319 -18.21 51.11 19.30
C ILE A 319 -17.86 52.06 18.15
N PHE A 320 -16.70 51.86 17.49
CA PHE A 320 -16.45 51.98 16.04
C PHE A 320 -14.93 52.01 15.80
N GLY A 321 -14.49 51.20 14.84
CA GLY A 321 -13.12 51.12 14.38
C GLY A 321 -12.64 52.40 13.69
N HIS A 322 -11.32 52.59 13.74
CA HIS A 322 -10.49 53.59 13.05
C HIS A 322 -11.19 54.66 12.19
N CYS A 323 -11.39 55.85 12.77
CA CYS A 323 -11.31 57.13 12.05
C CYS A 323 -10.49 58.10 12.91
N ARG A 324 -9.47 58.72 12.29
CA ARG A 324 -8.49 59.56 12.97
C ARG A 324 -9.06 60.97 13.12
N ASN A 325 -9.15 61.46 14.36
CA ASN A 325 -9.36 62.86 14.75
C ASN A 325 -10.64 63.58 14.25
N THR A 326 -11.76 63.36 14.93
CA THR A 326 -12.82 64.37 15.06
C THR A 326 -13.44 64.28 16.46
N ALA A 327 -12.75 64.87 17.44
CA ALA A 327 -13.31 65.10 18.76
C ALA A 327 -13.20 66.59 19.09
N LYS A 328 -14.15 67.39 18.58
CA LYS A 328 -14.56 68.64 19.24
C LYS A 328 -16.08 68.78 19.09
N SER A 329 -16.77 68.52 20.20
CA SER A 329 -18.09 69.02 20.59
C SER A 329 -19.09 69.31 19.47
N ALA A 330 -19.95 68.33 19.16
CA ALA A 330 -21.23 68.56 18.52
C ALA A 330 -22.33 67.79 19.29
N PRO A 331 -23.52 68.38 19.49
CA PRO A 331 -24.68 67.68 20.07
C PRO A 331 -25.18 66.57 19.14
N ALA A 332 -25.81 65.56 19.74
CA ALA A 332 -26.03 64.22 19.19
C ALA A 332 -26.85 64.12 17.89
N THR A 333 -27.45 65.20 17.40
CA THR A 333 -28.28 65.19 16.19
C THR A 333 -27.46 65.25 14.89
N ASP A 334 -26.23 65.76 14.91
CA ASP A 334 -25.44 65.94 13.68
C ASP A 334 -24.52 64.75 13.37
N ALA A 335 -24.36 63.81 14.31
CA ALA A 335 -23.58 62.58 14.12
C ALA A 335 -24.24 61.58 13.15
N TYR A 336 -25.57 61.68 12.98
CA TYR A 336 -26.33 60.81 12.09
C TYR A 336 -26.14 61.17 10.61
N GLN A 337 -25.97 62.47 10.28
CA GLN A 337 -25.80 62.91 8.90
C GLN A 337 -24.39 62.68 8.35
N HIS A 338 -23.36 62.64 9.20
CA HIS A 338 -21.96 62.39 8.77
C HIS A 338 -21.55 60.91 8.75
N GLY A 339 -22.35 60.01 9.33
CA GLY A 339 -22.10 58.56 9.28
C GLY A 339 -22.37 57.92 7.91
N ILE A 340 -23.07 58.62 7.02
CA ILE A 340 -23.43 58.14 5.67
C ILE A 340 -22.30 58.39 4.65
N ASP A 341 -21.36 59.31 4.92
CA ASP A 341 -20.26 59.65 3.99
C ASP A 341 -19.01 58.73 4.09
N CYS A 342 -19.04 57.69 4.94
CA CYS A 342 -17.96 56.70 5.01
C CYS A 342 -18.16 55.49 4.08
N GLY A 343 -19.00 55.65 3.05
CA GLY A 343 -19.37 54.57 2.14
C GLY A 343 -19.73 55.03 0.74
N ASP A 344 -18.81 55.67 0.01
CA ASP A 344 -18.62 55.41 -1.42
C ASP A 344 -17.39 56.16 -1.98
N VAL A 345 -16.32 55.43 -2.31
CA VAL A 345 -15.40 55.85 -3.38
C VAL A 345 -15.03 54.61 -4.19
N THR A 346 -15.98 54.15 -4.98
CA THR A 346 -15.66 53.45 -6.21
C THR A 346 -15.19 54.50 -7.22
N ALA A 347 -13.87 54.65 -7.42
CA ALA A 347 -13.32 55.44 -8.52
C ALA A 347 -12.18 54.68 -9.21
N LYS A 348 -12.42 54.35 -10.48
CA LYS A 348 -11.46 53.89 -11.49
C LYS A 348 -10.26 54.86 -11.59
N ILE A 349 -9.03 54.37 -11.59
CA ILE A 349 -8.17 54.00 -12.75
C ILE A 349 -7.17 52.96 -12.23
#